data_AF-A0A520JFK3-F1
#
_entry.id   AF-A0A520JFK3-F1
#
_cell.length_a   1.000
_cell.length_b   1.000
_cell.length_c   1.000
_cell.angle_alpha   90.00
_cell.angle_beta   90.00
_cell.angle_gamma   90.00
#
_symmetry.space_group_name_H-M   'P 1'
#
loop_
_entity.id
_entity.type
_entity.pdbx_description
1 polymer ?
#
loop_
_entity_poly.entity_id
_entity_poly.type
_entity_poly.pdbx_seq_one_letter_code
_entity_poly.pdbx_strand_id
1 'polypeptide(L)'
;MAGALTLPLSLADGTPFPARDLVIFLASGVILSSLVIAAVALPLLLRGLSLPPETGIGAARDQARLVAANAAIAELDRVQHRMAEGRDDPDRFTDVAARLMDQYRERIDSLSSRPEDRARQGDVKIERDMRLAAVRAERNAIFDLARRREIGVELAEQLGRELDLIDARLSRQGLA
;
A
#
# COMPACT_ATOMS: atom_id res chain seq x y z
N MET A 1 20.41 -29.31 27.02
CA MET A 1 20.22 -29.55 28.47
C MET A 1 19.56 -30.90 28.67
N ALA A 2 20.32 -31.91 29.08
CA ALA A 2 19.77 -33.18 29.57
C ALA A 2 20.01 -33.35 31.08
N GLY A 3 21.06 -32.72 31.62
CA GLY A 3 21.55 -32.98 32.99
C GLY A 3 20.65 -32.56 34.16
N ALA A 4 19.78 -31.54 34.01
CA ALA A 4 18.90 -31.11 35.11
C ALA A 4 17.72 -32.08 35.34
N LEU A 5 17.33 -32.83 34.30
CA LEU A 5 16.26 -33.84 34.36
C LEU A 5 16.79 -35.24 34.72
N THR A 6 18.11 -35.46 34.67
CA THR A 6 18.74 -36.73 35.07
C THR A 6 19.07 -36.81 36.57
N LEU A 7 18.74 -35.78 37.35
CA LEU A 7 18.96 -35.80 38.80
C LEU A 7 18.01 -36.81 39.47
N PRO A 8 18.53 -37.74 40.29
CA PRO A 8 17.72 -38.78 40.93
C PRO A 8 16.69 -38.16 41.89
N LEU A 9 15.47 -38.70 41.91
CA LEU A 9 14.36 -38.22 42.74
C LEU A 9 14.62 -38.45 44.25
N SER A 10 15.46 -39.42 44.59
CA SER A 10 15.83 -39.83 45.94
C SER A 10 17.29 -40.25 46.01
N LEU A 11 17.92 -40.09 47.18
CA LEU A 11 19.22 -40.72 47.48
C LEU A 11 19.10 -42.24 47.50
N ALA A 12 20.24 -42.95 47.45
CA ALA A 12 20.29 -44.41 47.57
C ALA A 12 19.61 -44.95 48.85
N ASP A 13 19.45 -44.10 49.86
CA ASP A 13 18.82 -44.38 51.16
C ASP A 13 17.32 -43.98 51.23
N GLY A 14 16.70 -43.57 50.11
CA GLY A 14 15.26 -43.29 50.03
C GLY A 14 14.80 -41.89 50.45
N THR A 15 15.71 -41.03 50.93
CA THR A 15 15.39 -39.63 51.30
C THR A 15 15.31 -38.70 50.08
N PRO A 16 14.42 -37.68 50.06
CA PRO A 16 14.32 -36.73 48.95
C PRO A 16 15.62 -35.93 48.77
N PHE A 17 16.04 -35.67 47.53
CA PHE A 17 17.30 -34.97 47.23
C PHE A 17 17.27 -33.50 47.71
N PRO A 18 18.08 -33.12 48.72
CA PRO A 18 18.00 -31.81 49.36
C PRO A 18 18.79 -30.76 48.56
N ALA A 19 18.33 -30.43 47.35
CA ALA A 19 18.77 -29.27 46.54
C ALA A 19 18.02 -29.16 45.19
N ARG A 20 17.14 -30.11 44.86
CA ARG A 20 16.53 -30.21 43.53
C ARG A 20 15.72 -28.97 43.16
N ASP A 21 14.91 -28.48 44.08
CA ASP A 21 14.06 -27.32 43.83
C ASP A 21 14.89 -26.04 43.64
N LEU A 22 16.03 -25.94 44.33
CA LEU A 22 16.98 -24.85 44.15
C LEU A 22 17.66 -24.91 42.77
N VAL A 23 18.04 -26.10 42.31
CA VAL A 23 18.64 -26.30 40.98
C VAL A 23 17.63 -26.01 39.87
N ILE A 24 16.37 -26.45 40.01
CA ILE A 24 15.30 -26.16 39.04
C ILE A 24 14.98 -24.67 39.01
N PHE A 25 14.90 -24.02 40.18
CA PHE A 25 14.70 -22.58 40.29
C PHE A 25 15.82 -21.81 39.58
N LEU A 26 17.08 -22.17 39.83
CA LEU A 26 18.24 -21.53 39.21
C LEU A 26 18.28 -21.79 37.69
N ALA A 27 18.02 -23.02 37.25
CA ALA A 27 17.96 -23.36 35.83
C ALA A 27 16.87 -22.59 35.08
N SER A 28 15.65 -22.55 35.63
CA SER A 28 14.54 -21.80 35.04
C SER A 28 14.82 -20.30 35.00
N GLY A 29 15.41 -19.74 36.06
CA GLY A 29 15.84 -18.35 36.12
C GLY A 29 16.89 -18.01 35.06
N VAL A 30 17.89 -18.87 34.86
CA VAL A 30 18.92 -18.68 33.83
C VAL A 30 18.34 -18.76 32.42
N ILE A 31 17.41 -19.69 32.16
CA ILE A 31 16.73 -19.82 30.86
C ILE A 31 15.94 -18.54 30.56
N LEU A 32 15.10 -18.09 31.51
CA LEU A 32 14.30 -16.88 31.33
C LEU A 32 15.17 -15.65 31.15
N SER A 33 16.22 -15.50 31.97
CA SER A 33 17.17 -14.39 31.85
C SER A 33 17.88 -14.38 30.50
N SER A 34 18.32 -15.55 30.02
CA SER A 34 18.95 -15.70 28.71
C SER A 34 18.00 -15.32 27.57
N LEU A 35 16.73 -15.75 27.63
CA LEU A 35 15.73 -15.40 26.62
C LEU A 35 15.43 -13.90 26.62
N VAL A 36 15.30 -13.27 27.79
CA VAL A 36 15.09 -11.81 27.90
C VAL A 36 16.30 -11.06 27.35
N ILE A 37 17.51 -11.46 27.73
CA ILE A 37 18.75 -10.88 27.22
C ILE A 37 18.82 -11.05 25.70
N ALA A 38 18.57 -12.23 25.16
CA ALA A 38 18.58 -12.48 23.72
C ALA A 38 17.53 -11.64 22.98
N ALA A 39 16.31 -11.55 23.53
CA ALA A 39 15.22 -10.77 22.95
C ALA A 39 15.52 -9.27 22.91
N VAL A 40 16.31 -8.73 23.84
CA VAL A 40 16.73 -7.32 23.86
C VAL A 40 18.04 -7.10 23.10
N ALA A 41 19.00 -8.03 23.19
CA ALA A 41 20.29 -7.95 22.53
C ALA A 41 20.16 -8.07 21.01
N LEU A 42 19.27 -8.94 20.51
CA LEU A 42 19.05 -9.15 19.09
C LEU A 42 18.62 -7.87 18.35
N PRO A 43 17.57 -7.12 18.77
CA PRO A 43 17.21 -5.86 18.12
C PRO A 43 18.28 -4.78 18.30
N LEU A 44 19.05 -4.79 19.41
CA LEU A 44 20.15 -3.84 19.61
C LEU A 44 21.32 -4.10 18.64
N LEU A 45 21.63 -5.37 18.40
CA LEU A 45 22.69 -5.81 17.50
C LEU A 45 22.28 -5.62 16.03
N LEU A 46 21.00 -5.84 15.72
CA LEU A 46 20.43 -5.64 14.38
C LEU A 46 20.20 -4.15 14.04
N ARG A 47 20.10 -3.25 15.03
CA ARG A 47 19.91 -1.80 14.81
C ARG A 47 21.04 -1.10 14.03
N GLY A 48 22.23 -1.70 13.98
CA GLY A 48 23.36 -1.19 13.21
C GLY A 48 23.67 -1.98 11.93
N LEU A 49 22.93 -3.06 11.66
CA LEU A 49 23.07 -3.86 10.46
C LEU A 49 22.07 -3.35 9.42
N SER A 50 22.57 -2.54 8.48
CA SER A 50 21.86 -2.30 7.22
C SER A 50 21.80 -3.63 6.46
N LEU A 51 20.76 -4.41 6.72
CA LEU A 51 20.38 -5.52 5.85
C LEU A 51 20.24 -4.94 4.44
N PRO A 52 20.93 -5.50 3.42
CA PRO A 52 20.63 -5.15 2.05
C PRO A 52 19.12 -5.30 1.88
N PRO A 53 18.41 -4.33 1.27
CA PRO A 53 17.00 -4.51 0.98
C PRO A 53 16.79 -5.87 0.32
N GLU A 54 15.67 -6.55 0.57
CA GLU A 54 15.28 -7.80 -0.09
C GLU A 54 15.12 -7.55 -1.61
N THR A 55 16.22 -7.31 -2.30
CA THR A 55 16.30 -6.84 -3.68
C THR A 55 16.01 -7.95 -4.66
N GLY A 56 16.04 -9.22 -4.23
CA GLY A 56 15.80 -10.36 -5.10
C GLY A 56 14.32 -10.60 -5.41
N ILE A 57 13.49 -10.78 -4.38
CA ILE A 57 12.11 -11.27 -4.56
C ILE A 57 11.15 -10.14 -4.95
N GLY A 58 11.28 -8.97 -4.31
CA GLY A 58 10.44 -7.81 -4.62
C GLY A 58 10.68 -7.29 -6.03
N ALA A 59 11.94 -7.05 -6.41
CA ALA A 59 12.28 -6.52 -7.72
C ALA A 59 11.96 -7.51 -8.85
N ALA A 60 12.20 -8.81 -8.66
CA ALA A 60 11.82 -9.83 -9.64
C ALA A 60 10.30 -9.92 -9.82
N ARG A 61 9.53 -9.78 -8.73
CA ARG A 61 8.06 -9.76 -8.77
C ARG A 61 7.54 -8.53 -9.50
N ASP A 62 8.11 -7.36 -9.24
CA ASP A 62 7.71 -6.12 -9.91
C ASP A 62 8.08 -6.14 -11.40
N GLN A 63 9.26 -6.65 -11.75
CA GLN A 63 9.66 -6.90 -13.13
C GLN A 63 8.72 -7.86 -13.84
N ALA A 64 8.34 -8.98 -13.20
CA ALA A 64 7.38 -9.92 -13.77
C ALA A 64 6.00 -9.27 -14.01
N ARG A 65 5.55 -8.40 -13.09
CA ARG A 65 4.30 -7.64 -13.24
C ARG A 65 4.36 -6.62 -14.37
N LEU A 66 5.50 -5.93 -14.55
CA LEU A 66 5.73 -5.02 -15.66
C LEU A 66 5.69 -5.74 -17.01
N VAL A 67 6.35 -6.89 -17.12
CA VAL A 67 6.32 -7.71 -18.34
C VAL A 67 4.90 -8.17 -18.64
N ALA A 68 4.16 -8.66 -17.63
CA ALA A 68 2.77 -9.10 -17.80
C ALA A 68 1.83 -7.96 -18.24
N ALA A 69 1.99 -6.76 -17.66
CA ALA A 69 1.18 -5.60 -18.04
C ALA A 69 1.45 -5.14 -19.48
N ASN A 70 2.72 -5.12 -19.90
CA ASN A 70 3.09 -4.81 -21.28
C ASN A 70 2.53 -5.85 -22.27
N ALA A 71 2.59 -7.13 -21.92
CA ALA A 71 2.01 -8.19 -22.74
C ALA A 71 0.49 -8.03 -22.89
N ALA A 72 -0.22 -7.61 -21.84
CA ALA A 72 -1.65 -7.34 -21.89
C ALA A 72 -1.99 -6.16 -22.82
N ILE A 73 -1.22 -5.07 -22.77
CA ILE A 73 -1.40 -3.92 -23.68
C ILE A 73 -1.20 -4.35 -25.13
N ALA A 74 -0.12 -5.08 -25.42
CA ALA A 74 0.17 -5.55 -26.77
C ALA A 74 -0.94 -6.45 -27.33
N GLU A 75 -1.55 -7.30 -26.49
CA GLU A 75 -2.66 -8.13 -26.93
C GLU A 75 -3.95 -7.32 -27.12
N LEU A 76 -4.21 -6.34 -26.25
CA LEU A 76 -5.39 -5.48 -26.40
C LEU A 76 -5.33 -4.66 -27.69
N ASP A 77 -4.14 -4.19 -28.07
CA ASP A 77 -3.91 -3.48 -29.33
C ASP A 77 -4.23 -4.38 -30.54
N ARG A 78 -3.79 -5.65 -30.52
CA ARG A 78 -4.12 -6.62 -31.57
C ARG A 78 -5.62 -6.94 -31.64
N VAL A 79 -6.26 -7.09 -30.48
CA VAL A 79 -7.71 -7.35 -30.40
C VAL A 79 -8.49 -6.16 -30.93
N GLN A 80 -8.07 -4.94 -30.60
CA GLN A 80 -8.68 -3.71 -31.12
C GLN A 80 -8.60 -3.67 -32.65
N HIS A 81 -7.42 -3.88 -33.24
CA HIS A 81 -7.25 -3.90 -34.70
C HIS A 81 -8.12 -4.98 -35.37
N ARG A 82 -8.19 -6.19 -34.78
CA ARG A 82 -9.01 -7.29 -35.32
C ARG A 82 -10.51 -7.05 -35.19
N MET A 83 -10.96 -6.41 -34.12
CA MET A 83 -12.38 -6.13 -33.89
C MET A 83 -12.88 -4.89 -34.65
N ALA A 84 -11.97 -3.97 -35.02
CA ALA A 84 -12.27 -2.85 -35.89
C ALA A 84 -12.55 -3.29 -37.35
N GLU A 85 -11.94 -4.39 -37.79
CA GLU A 85 -12.22 -4.99 -39.10
C GLU A 85 -13.54 -5.80 -39.07
N GLY A 86 -14.64 -5.18 -39.54
CA GLY A 86 -15.84 -5.91 -39.95
C GLY A 86 -17.06 -5.84 -39.01
N ARG A 87 -17.22 -4.79 -38.19
CA ARG A 87 -18.45 -4.56 -37.39
C ARG A 87 -19.00 -3.14 -37.52
N ASP A 88 -20.31 -3.01 -37.25
CA ASP A 88 -21.12 -1.78 -37.39
C ASP A 88 -20.88 -0.70 -36.30
N ASP A 89 -20.13 -0.97 -35.23
CA ASP A 89 -19.92 -0.01 -34.12
C ASP A 89 -18.45 0.01 -33.62
N PRO A 90 -17.48 0.37 -34.49
CA PRO A 90 -16.04 0.35 -34.17
C PRO A 90 -15.65 1.35 -33.07
N ASP A 91 -16.42 2.43 -32.90
CA ASP A 91 -16.16 3.48 -31.92
C ASP A 91 -16.31 2.96 -30.49
N ARG A 92 -17.33 2.14 -30.21
CA ARG A 92 -17.53 1.53 -28.89
C ARG A 92 -16.39 0.60 -28.47
N PHE A 93 -15.88 -0.21 -29.41
CA PHE A 93 -14.78 -1.12 -29.12
C PHE A 93 -13.48 -0.36 -28.87
N THR A 94 -13.23 0.70 -29.63
CA THR A 94 -12.09 1.60 -29.47
C THR A 94 -12.10 2.27 -28.09
N ASP A 95 -13.25 2.78 -27.67
CA ASP A 95 -13.44 3.39 -26.35
C ASP A 95 -13.18 2.42 -25.19
N VAL A 96 -13.66 1.19 -25.30
CA VAL A 96 -13.43 0.15 -24.29
C VAL A 96 -11.95 -0.25 -24.26
N ALA A 97 -11.33 -0.44 -25.42
CA ALA A 97 -9.91 -0.77 -25.53
C ALA A 97 -9.02 0.34 -24.94
N ALA A 98 -9.31 1.61 -25.25
CA ALA A 98 -8.59 2.76 -24.71
C ALA A 98 -8.64 2.81 -23.18
N ARG A 99 -9.85 2.65 -22.58
CA ARG A 99 -9.99 2.63 -21.12
C ARG A 99 -9.23 1.49 -20.44
N LEU A 100 -9.17 0.31 -21.07
CA LEU A 100 -8.39 -0.81 -20.54
C LEU A 100 -6.88 -0.57 -20.70
N MET A 101 -6.43 -0.03 -21.84
CA MET A 101 -5.04 0.37 -22.05
C MET A 101 -4.58 1.37 -20.99
N ASP A 102 -5.39 2.38 -20.68
CA ASP A 102 -5.05 3.41 -19.69
C ASP A 102 -4.90 2.81 -18.28
N GLN A 103 -5.75 1.85 -17.89
CA GLN A 103 -5.60 1.13 -16.61
C GLN A 103 -4.28 0.35 -16.54
N TYR A 104 -3.87 -0.31 -17.63
CA TYR A 104 -2.60 -1.02 -17.66
C TYR A 104 -1.40 -0.06 -17.66
N ARG A 105 -1.52 1.12 -18.29
CA ARG A 105 -0.49 2.17 -18.27
C ARG A 105 -0.29 2.75 -16.87
N GLU A 106 -1.37 3.08 -16.16
CA GLU A 106 -1.31 3.55 -14.77
C GLU A 106 -0.65 2.50 -13.84
N ARG A 107 -0.97 1.22 -14.09
CA ARG A 107 -0.34 0.11 -13.36
C ARG A 107 1.16 -0.04 -13.70
N ILE A 108 1.58 0.25 -14.92
CA ILE A 108 3.01 0.24 -15.29
C ILE A 108 3.74 1.40 -14.61
N ASP A 109 3.17 2.61 -14.63
CA ASP A 109 3.79 3.80 -14.04
C ASP A 109 3.99 3.68 -12.52
N SER A 110 2.99 3.12 -11.83
CA SER A 110 3.10 2.83 -10.40
C SER A 110 4.13 1.75 -10.05
N LEU A 111 4.41 0.82 -10.96
CA LEU A 111 5.41 -0.26 -10.77
C LEU A 111 6.82 0.16 -11.20
N SER A 112 6.96 1.06 -12.17
CA SER A 112 8.25 1.59 -12.65
C SER A 112 8.82 2.69 -11.75
N SER A 113 7.95 3.34 -10.98
CA SER A 113 8.33 4.42 -10.06
C SER A 113 9.24 3.92 -8.94
N ARG A 114 10.35 4.66 -8.72
CA ARG A 114 11.27 4.39 -7.60
C ARG A 114 10.53 4.53 -6.27
N PRO A 115 11.01 3.91 -5.18
CA PRO A 115 10.34 4.00 -3.87
C PRO A 115 10.09 5.44 -3.39
N GLU A 116 11.04 6.34 -3.67
CA GLU A 116 10.93 7.78 -3.38
C GLU A 116 9.84 8.47 -4.21
N ASP A 117 9.70 8.06 -5.47
CA ASP A 117 8.68 8.59 -6.38
C ASP A 117 7.29 8.03 -6.04
N ARG A 118 7.20 6.78 -5.55
CA ARG A 118 5.95 6.19 -5.05
C ARG A 118 5.39 6.90 -3.81
N ALA A 119 6.26 7.32 -2.89
CA ALA A 119 5.84 8.11 -1.73
C ALA A 119 5.29 9.47 -2.18
N ARG A 120 6.01 10.17 -3.07
CA ARG A 120 5.55 11.45 -3.66
C ARG A 120 4.26 11.29 -4.46
N GLN A 121 4.10 10.22 -5.24
CA GLN A 121 2.85 9.95 -5.97
C GLN A 121 1.67 9.71 -5.02
N GLY A 122 1.91 9.03 -3.90
CA GLY A 122 0.91 8.88 -2.84
C GLY A 122 0.46 10.23 -2.28
N ASP A 123 1.41 11.11 -1.97
CA ASP A 123 1.14 12.45 -1.47
C ASP A 123 0.37 13.30 -2.49
N VAL A 124 0.72 13.23 -3.78
CA VAL A 124 0.02 13.93 -4.87
C VAL A 124 -1.42 13.44 -5.00
N LYS A 125 -1.66 12.13 -4.86
CA LYS A 125 -3.02 11.57 -4.92
C LYS A 125 -3.87 12.00 -3.71
N ILE A 126 -3.28 12.00 -2.52
CA ILE A 126 -3.94 12.48 -1.29
C ILE A 126 -4.27 13.97 -1.40
N GLU A 127 -3.31 14.79 -1.84
CA GLU A 127 -3.52 16.23 -2.05
C GLU A 127 -4.66 16.48 -3.04
N ARG A 128 -4.70 15.69 -4.13
CA ARG A 128 -5.77 15.78 -5.13
C ARG A 128 -7.14 15.42 -4.54
N ASP A 129 -7.25 14.32 -3.81
CA ASP A 129 -8.50 13.90 -3.19
C ASP A 129 -8.99 14.93 -2.16
N MET A 130 -8.06 15.52 -1.39
CA MET A 130 -8.34 16.61 -0.47
C MET A 130 -8.83 17.87 -1.19
N ARG A 131 -8.20 18.25 -2.31
CA ARG A 131 -8.65 19.41 -3.13
C ARG A 131 -10.04 19.18 -3.71
N LEU A 132 -10.32 17.98 -4.26
CA LEU A 132 -11.65 17.64 -4.78
C LEU A 132 -12.71 17.69 -3.67
N ALA A 133 -12.39 17.23 -2.47
CA ALA A 133 -13.30 17.33 -1.32
C ALA A 133 -13.55 18.80 -0.94
N ALA A 134 -12.53 19.65 -0.96
CA ALA A 134 -12.65 21.08 -0.67
C ALA A 134 -13.54 21.81 -1.69
N VAL A 135 -13.29 21.61 -2.99
CA VAL A 135 -14.09 22.24 -4.07
C VAL A 135 -15.57 21.82 -3.98
N ARG A 136 -15.85 20.55 -3.67
CA ARG A 136 -17.22 20.08 -3.45
C ARG A 136 -17.89 20.75 -2.25
N ALA A 137 -17.14 20.99 -1.16
CA ALA A 137 -17.64 21.69 0.01
C ALA A 137 -17.95 23.16 -0.31
N GLU A 138 -17.08 23.85 -1.05
CA GLU A 138 -17.29 25.23 -1.51
C GLU A 138 -18.56 25.35 -2.36
N ARG A 139 -18.76 24.42 -3.30
CA ARG A 139 -19.96 24.38 -4.14
C ARG A 139 -21.24 24.23 -3.32
N ASN A 140 -21.23 23.32 -2.33
CA ASN A 140 -22.38 23.12 -1.45
C ASN A 140 -22.69 24.38 -0.63
N ALA A 141 -21.66 25.08 -0.15
CA ALA A 141 -21.84 26.32 0.60
C ALA A 141 -22.47 27.43 -0.26
N ILE A 142 -22.00 27.62 -1.50
CA ILE A 142 -22.59 28.59 -2.44
C ILE A 142 -24.04 28.23 -2.74
N PHE A 143 -24.33 26.94 -2.96
CA PHE A 143 -25.70 26.49 -3.22
C PHE A 143 -26.64 26.76 -2.03
N ASP A 144 -26.17 26.56 -0.80
CA ASP A 144 -26.96 26.84 0.40
C ASP A 144 -27.18 28.33 0.63
N LEU A 145 -26.18 29.18 0.35
CA LEU A 145 -26.34 30.66 0.38
C LEU A 145 -27.37 31.13 -0.64
N ALA A 146 -27.36 30.56 -1.85
CA ALA A 146 -28.35 30.86 -2.88
C ALA A 146 -29.76 30.42 -2.46
N ARG A 147 -29.87 29.24 -1.83
CA ARG A 147 -31.15 28.71 -1.33
C ARG A 147 -31.76 29.58 -0.23
N ARG A 148 -30.91 30.19 0.60
CA ARG A 148 -31.30 31.16 1.64
C ARG A 148 -31.58 32.56 1.11
N ARG A 149 -31.40 32.79 -0.20
CA ARG A 149 -31.50 34.11 -0.87
C ARG A 149 -30.53 35.16 -0.31
N GLU A 150 -29.42 34.72 0.27
CA GLU A 150 -28.37 35.61 0.78
C GLU A 150 -27.48 36.13 -0.36
N ILE A 151 -27.39 35.37 -1.46
CA ILE A 151 -26.73 35.77 -2.70
C ILE A 151 -27.72 35.72 -3.87
N GLY A 152 -27.53 36.62 -4.84
CA GLY A 152 -28.32 36.63 -6.07
C GLY A 152 -28.03 35.42 -6.96
N VAL A 153 -29.02 34.99 -7.75
CA VAL A 153 -28.92 33.82 -8.62
C VAL A 153 -27.78 34.01 -9.64
N GLU A 154 -27.63 35.20 -10.20
CA GLU A 154 -26.55 35.52 -11.14
C GLU A 154 -25.15 35.35 -10.49
N LEU A 155 -25.01 35.76 -9.22
CA LEU A 155 -23.75 35.64 -8.49
C LEU A 155 -23.44 34.17 -8.15
N ALA A 156 -24.45 33.41 -7.75
CA ALA A 156 -24.32 31.98 -7.47
C ALA A 156 -23.90 31.20 -8.73
N GLU A 157 -24.47 31.53 -9.88
CA GLU A 157 -24.08 30.92 -11.15
C GLU A 157 -22.66 31.31 -11.59
N GLN A 158 -22.25 32.56 -11.38
CA GLN A 158 -20.89 32.98 -11.70
C GLN A 158 -19.86 32.22 -10.86
N LEU A 159 -20.06 32.14 -9.55
CA LEU A 159 -19.19 31.40 -8.64
C LEU A 159 -19.18 29.89 -8.93
N GLY A 160 -20.34 29.32 -9.29
CA GLY A 160 -20.44 27.93 -9.72
C GLY A 160 -19.62 27.64 -10.98
N ARG A 161 -19.67 28.52 -11.99
CA ARG A 161 -18.87 28.39 -13.22
C ARG A 161 -17.37 28.47 -12.96
N GLU A 162 -16.92 29.31 -12.03
CA GLU A 162 -15.51 29.40 -11.63
C GLU A 162 -15.03 28.09 -10.98
N LEU A 163 -15.84 27.50 -10.10
CA LEU A 163 -15.54 26.21 -9.48
C LEU A 163 -15.55 25.06 -10.49
N ASP A 164 -16.49 25.03 -11.43
CA ASP A 164 -16.54 24.00 -12.47
C ASP A 164 -15.29 24.03 -13.37
N LEU A 165 -14.71 25.20 -13.63
CA LEU A 165 -13.44 25.33 -14.36
C LEU A 165 -12.25 24.76 -13.57
N ILE A 166 -12.26 24.93 -12.24
CA ILE A 166 -11.23 24.37 -11.34
C ILE A 166 -11.38 22.85 -11.30
N ASP A 167 -12.60 22.34 -11.14
CA ASP A 167 -12.90 20.91 -11.11
C ASP A 167 -12.57 20.23 -12.45
N ALA A 168 -12.89 20.87 -13.58
CA ALA A 168 -12.56 20.35 -14.91
C ALA A 168 -11.04 20.25 -15.15
N ARG A 169 -10.24 21.18 -14.61
CA ARG A 169 -8.77 21.10 -14.66
C ARG A 169 -8.23 19.96 -13.79
N LEU A 170 -8.74 19.81 -12.58
CA LEU A 170 -8.36 18.74 -11.65
C LEU A 170 -8.80 17.35 -12.13
N SER A 171 -9.91 17.26 -12.85
CA SER A 171 -10.39 16.02 -13.45
C SER A 171 -9.58 15.64 -14.69
N ARG A 172 -9.21 16.62 -15.53
CA ARG A 172 -8.44 16.38 -16.77
C ARG A 172 -6.99 16.01 -16.52
N GLN A 173 -6.38 16.50 -15.43
CA GLN A 173 -5.04 16.07 -14.99
C GLN A 173 -5.00 14.63 -14.44
N GLY A 174 -6.14 13.93 -14.30
CA GLY A 174 -6.19 12.52 -13.91
C GLY A 174 -6.31 11.53 -15.05
N LEU A 175 -6.22 11.99 -16.30
CA LEU A 175 -6.25 11.16 -17.51
C LEU A 175 -4.90 11.21 -18.26
N ALA A 176 -3.83 11.63 -17.60
CA ALA A 176 -2.49 11.74 -18.18
C ALA A 176 -1.49 10.93 -17.34
#